data_AF-A0A936CUG5-F1
#
_entry.id   AF-A0A936CUG5-F1
#
_cell.length_a   1.000
_cell.length_b   1.000
_cell.length_c   1.000
_cell.angle_alpha   90.00
_cell.angle_beta   90.00
_cell.angle_gamma   90.00
#
_symmetry.space_group_name_H-M   'P 1'
#
loop_
_entity.id
_entity.type
_entity.pdbx_description
1 polymer ?
#
loop_
_entity_poly.entity_id
_entity_poly.type
_entity_poly.pdbx_seq_one_letter_code
_entity_poly.pdbx_strand_id
1 'polypeptide(L)'
;MAQQPYQPQRDGQGGRGPGGGFGGGGRGSGGGFSGNPPEPKSLPTPRPVVYFQPDGSLIPTLMDDQAEDLAQRLRQVTTTQLRRFYDDVLTLRQRLAAEQRQGQEKENAFNDLRADFKMLKAKAVYAHGRSEKTMPRLLLQFFIDHVAAVNSARDFEAFCKHFQAVVAFHKFYGDNR
;
A
#
# COMPACT_ATOMS: atom_id res chain seq x y z
N MET A 1 -45.39 -8.94 -51.53
CA MET A 1 -45.06 -9.34 -50.15
C MET A 1 -44.99 -8.06 -49.33
N ALA A 2 -46.13 -7.49 -48.92
CA ALA A 2 -46.91 -7.82 -47.72
C ALA A 2 -46.09 -7.66 -46.43
N GLN A 3 -46.34 -6.58 -45.69
CA GLN A 3 -46.39 -6.57 -44.21
C GLN A 3 -47.38 -5.50 -43.73
N GLN A 4 -48.19 -5.91 -42.75
CA GLN A 4 -49.42 -5.32 -42.23
C GLN A 4 -49.20 -4.15 -41.25
N PRO A 5 -50.27 -3.37 -40.94
CA PRO A 5 -50.22 -2.23 -40.03
C PRO A 5 -50.43 -2.62 -38.56
N TYR A 6 -49.86 -1.81 -37.65
CA TYR A 6 -50.04 -1.91 -36.20
C TYR A 6 -51.29 -1.12 -35.77
N GLN A 7 -52.22 -1.76 -35.06
CA GLN A 7 -53.33 -1.12 -34.35
C GLN A 7 -53.00 -0.96 -32.86
N PRO A 8 -53.47 0.12 -32.19
CA PRO A 8 -53.31 0.32 -30.75
C PRO A 8 -54.56 -0.14 -29.97
N GLN A 9 -54.37 -0.61 -28.73
CA GLN A 9 -55.48 -0.81 -27.79
C GLN A 9 -55.06 -0.41 -26.37
N ARG A 10 -55.84 0.53 -25.81
CA ARG A 10 -55.84 0.94 -24.41
C ARG A 10 -56.59 -0.11 -23.59
N ASP A 11 -56.21 -0.28 -22.33
CA ASP A 11 -57.18 -0.42 -21.24
C ASP A 11 -56.57 0.03 -19.91
N GLY A 12 -57.36 0.80 -19.17
CA GLY A 12 -57.04 1.27 -17.83
C GLY A 12 -57.75 0.45 -16.75
N GLN A 13 -57.26 0.58 -15.52
CA GLN A 13 -57.89 0.33 -14.21
C GLN A 13 -56.80 0.68 -13.17
N GLY A 14 -56.96 1.58 -12.19
CA GLY A 14 -58.15 1.97 -11.43
C GLY A 14 -58.22 1.16 -10.14
N GLY A 15 -57.68 1.67 -9.02
CA GLY A 15 -57.81 1.03 -7.70
C GLY A 15 -57.26 1.86 -6.54
N ARG A 16 -58.16 2.48 -5.77
CA ARG A 16 -57.92 3.25 -4.53
C ARG A 16 -58.20 2.37 -3.28
N GLY A 17 -57.47 2.65 -2.20
CA GLY A 17 -57.96 2.57 -0.80
C GLY A 17 -57.16 1.66 0.16
N PRO A 18 -57.36 1.74 1.49
CA PRO A 18 -57.32 2.92 2.37
C PRO A 18 -56.60 2.67 3.72
N GLY A 19 -56.41 3.74 4.52
CA GLY A 19 -56.68 3.67 5.98
C GLY A 19 -55.50 3.43 6.92
N GLY A 20 -55.26 4.40 7.81
CA GLY A 20 -54.23 4.37 8.84
C GLY A 20 -54.54 3.50 10.07
N GLY A 21 -53.53 3.36 10.93
CA GLY A 21 -53.64 2.75 12.25
C GLY A 21 -52.47 3.22 13.13
N PHE A 22 -52.77 4.08 14.09
CA PHE A 22 -51.87 4.52 15.16
C PHE A 22 -51.85 3.49 16.30
N GLY A 23 -50.69 3.29 16.91
CA GLY A 23 -50.46 2.60 18.18
C GLY A 23 -48.97 2.21 18.25
N GLY A 24 -48.14 2.64 19.19
CA GLY A 24 -48.38 3.04 20.57
C GLY A 24 -47.66 2.05 21.49
N GLY A 25 -46.44 2.39 21.93
CA GLY A 25 -45.80 1.82 23.13
C GLY A 25 -44.71 0.75 22.90
N GLY A 26 -43.48 1.09 23.28
CA GLY A 26 -42.36 0.15 23.36
C GLY A 26 -41.07 0.81 23.84
N ARG A 27 -41.01 1.13 25.13
CA ARG A 27 -39.80 1.53 25.87
C ARG A 27 -38.81 0.36 25.97
N GLY A 28 -37.52 0.67 25.92
CA GLY A 28 -36.41 -0.22 26.32
C GLY A 28 -35.57 -0.64 25.10
N SER A 29 -34.25 -0.50 25.05
CA SER A 29 -33.26 -0.16 26.06
C SER A 29 -32.14 0.60 25.34
N GLY A 30 -31.67 1.68 25.97
CA GLY A 30 -30.38 2.26 25.62
C GLY A 30 -29.29 1.23 25.86
N GLY A 31 -28.87 0.54 24.80
CA GLY A 31 -27.61 -0.15 24.76
C GLY A 31 -26.52 0.91 24.75
N GLY A 32 -25.93 1.16 25.91
CA GLY A 32 -24.78 2.03 26.04
C GLY A 32 -23.70 1.56 25.07
N PHE A 33 -23.40 2.40 24.08
CA PHE A 33 -22.15 2.33 23.36
C PHE A 33 -21.02 2.74 24.32
N SER A 34 -20.71 1.89 25.29
CA SER A 34 -19.44 1.91 26.00
C SER A 34 -18.38 1.24 25.13
N GLY A 35 -18.22 1.75 23.91
CA GLY A 35 -16.98 1.58 23.18
C GLY A 35 -16.14 2.80 23.54
N ASN A 36 -14.99 2.60 24.20
CA ASN A 36 -13.96 3.63 24.17
C ASN A 36 -13.83 4.10 22.72
N PRO A 37 -13.77 5.43 22.44
CA PRO A 37 -13.49 5.89 21.10
C PRO A 37 -12.23 5.15 20.62
N PRO A 38 -12.27 4.51 19.44
CA PRO A 38 -11.09 3.84 18.93
C PRO A 38 -9.96 4.87 18.92
N GLU A 39 -8.84 4.54 19.58
CA GLU A 39 -7.68 5.43 19.60
C GLU A 39 -7.41 5.92 18.17
N PRO A 40 -7.13 7.21 17.98
CA PRO A 40 -6.92 7.75 16.64
C PRO A 40 -5.81 6.94 15.97
N LYS A 41 -6.12 6.33 14.81
CA LYS A 41 -5.15 5.56 14.03
C LYS A 41 -3.97 6.46 13.64
N SER A 42 -2.91 6.41 14.43
CA SER A 42 -1.69 7.17 14.19
C SER A 42 -0.72 6.36 13.34
N LEU A 43 -0.14 6.99 12.33
CA LEU A 43 0.95 6.38 11.57
C LEU A 43 2.16 6.15 12.49
N PRO A 44 2.96 5.11 12.25
CA PRO A 44 4.21 4.92 12.97
C PRO A 44 5.15 6.12 12.79
N THR A 45 5.86 6.47 13.85
CA THR A 45 6.92 7.49 13.80
C THR A 45 8.06 7.01 12.91
N PRO A 46 8.53 7.82 11.94
CA PRO A 46 9.67 7.44 11.11
C PRO A 46 10.96 7.29 11.92
N ARG A 47 11.72 6.24 11.62
CA ARG A 47 13.06 5.95 12.13
C ARG A 47 14.00 5.85 10.92
N PRO A 48 14.56 6.98 10.44
CA PRO A 48 15.35 6.99 9.22
C PRO A 48 16.53 6.00 9.29
N VAL A 49 16.64 5.15 8.28
CA VAL A 49 17.73 4.18 8.13
C VAL A 49 19.00 4.87 7.67
N VAL A 50 20.14 4.49 8.26
CA VAL A 50 21.47 4.89 7.79
C VAL A 50 21.96 3.84 6.81
N TYR A 51 22.30 4.23 5.58
CA TYR A 51 22.79 3.30 4.55
C TYR A 51 24.31 3.21 4.46
N PHE A 52 24.99 4.28 4.84
CA PHE A 52 26.43 4.43 4.63
C PHE A 52 27.16 4.56 5.96
N GLN A 53 28.32 3.93 6.02
CA GLN A 53 29.28 4.14 7.10
C GLN A 53 29.87 5.57 7.00
N PRO A 54 30.53 6.08 8.06
CA PRO A 54 31.16 7.40 8.04
C PRO A 54 32.21 7.58 6.94
N ASP A 55 32.83 6.47 6.50
CA ASP A 55 33.80 6.45 5.38
C ASP A 55 33.14 6.49 4.00
N GLY A 56 31.81 6.52 3.95
CA GLY A 56 31.02 6.51 2.73
C GLY A 56 30.83 5.12 2.11
N SER A 57 31.32 4.04 2.70
CA SER A 57 31.01 2.69 2.20
C SER A 57 29.57 2.30 2.55
N LEU A 58 28.95 1.47 1.71
CA LEU A 58 27.61 0.93 1.97
C LEU A 58 27.69 -0.08 3.13
N ILE A 59 26.79 0.01 4.12
CA ILE A 59 26.78 -0.90 5.27
C ILE A 59 26.43 -2.32 4.80
N PRO A 60 27.36 -3.30 4.87
CA PRO A 60 27.12 -4.64 4.31
C PRO A 60 26.01 -5.41 5.02
N THR A 61 25.90 -5.23 6.35
CA THR A 61 24.90 -5.91 7.18
C THR A 61 23.45 -5.56 6.81
N LEU A 62 23.23 -4.46 6.07
CA LEU A 62 21.92 -4.14 5.52
C LEU A 62 21.51 -5.15 4.46
N MET A 63 22.43 -5.66 3.65
CA MET A 63 22.13 -6.56 2.54
C MET A 63 22.20 -8.03 2.97
N ASP A 64 22.64 -8.30 4.19
CA ASP A 64 22.83 -9.63 4.75
C ASP A 64 21.94 -9.79 5.99
N ASP A 65 22.51 -9.82 7.20
CA ASP A 65 21.83 -10.06 8.48
C ASP A 65 20.50 -9.29 8.65
N GLN A 66 20.46 -7.98 8.36
CA GLN A 66 19.24 -7.19 8.57
C GLN A 66 18.18 -7.48 7.51
N ALA A 67 18.58 -7.72 6.27
CA ALA A 67 17.64 -8.10 5.21
C ALA A 67 17.05 -9.49 5.50
N GLU A 68 17.88 -10.41 6.02
CA GLU A 68 17.47 -11.74 6.41
C GLU A 68 16.52 -11.74 7.61
N ASP A 69 16.86 -11.04 8.72
CA ASP A 69 15.99 -10.90 9.89
C ASP A 69 14.63 -10.33 9.50
N LEU A 70 14.63 -9.25 8.70
CA LEU A 70 13.39 -8.64 8.24
C LEU A 70 12.58 -9.61 7.39
N ALA A 71 13.21 -10.34 6.47
CA ALA A 71 12.54 -11.33 5.64
C ALA A 71 11.90 -12.44 6.47
N GLN A 72 12.60 -12.98 7.47
CA GLN A 72 12.06 -13.99 8.38
C GLN A 72 10.86 -13.47 9.19
N ARG A 73 10.94 -12.23 9.68
CA ARG A 73 9.86 -11.57 10.43
C ARG A 73 8.67 -11.19 9.54
N LEU A 74 8.86 -11.17 8.23
CA LEU A 74 7.83 -10.94 7.23
C LEU A 74 7.30 -12.23 6.60
N ARG A 75 7.69 -13.43 7.06
CA ARG A 75 7.25 -14.74 6.50
C ARG A 75 5.73 -14.93 6.34
N GLN A 76 4.92 -14.19 7.09
CA GLN A 76 3.46 -14.20 6.99
C GLN A 76 2.92 -13.37 5.82
N VAL A 77 3.73 -12.48 5.27
CA VAL A 77 3.41 -11.69 4.08
C VAL A 77 3.54 -12.59 2.85
N THR A 78 2.62 -12.45 1.91
CA THR A 78 2.70 -13.24 0.68
C THR A 78 3.81 -12.71 -0.21
N THR A 79 4.52 -13.62 -0.89
CA THR A 79 5.55 -13.25 -1.88
C THR A 79 4.98 -12.32 -2.95
N THR A 80 3.72 -12.51 -3.36
CA THR A 80 3.02 -11.63 -4.31
C THR A 80 2.89 -10.20 -3.79
N GLN A 81 2.59 -10.00 -2.50
CA GLN A 81 2.45 -8.67 -1.93
C GLN A 81 3.79 -7.93 -1.89
N LEU A 82 4.86 -8.57 -1.45
CA LEU A 82 6.19 -7.98 -1.46
C LEU A 82 6.67 -7.71 -2.89
N ARG A 83 6.43 -8.64 -3.81
CA ARG A 83 6.77 -8.49 -5.23
C ARG A 83 6.12 -7.26 -5.85
N ARG A 84 4.84 -6.98 -5.57
CA ARG A 84 4.14 -5.78 -6.10
C ARG A 84 4.85 -4.48 -5.72
N PHE A 85 5.25 -4.34 -4.46
CA PHE A 85 6.02 -3.16 -4.04
C PHE A 85 7.42 -3.14 -4.64
N TYR A 86 8.06 -4.30 -4.77
CA TYR A 86 9.37 -4.41 -5.40
C TYR A 86 9.35 -4.04 -6.89
N ASP A 87 8.30 -4.43 -7.61
CA ASP A 87 8.11 -4.10 -9.03
C ASP A 87 7.91 -2.58 -9.22
N ASP A 88 7.20 -1.91 -8.30
CA ASP A 88 7.10 -0.45 -8.27
C ASP A 88 8.50 0.19 -8.13
N VAL A 89 9.31 -0.29 -7.18
CA VAL A 89 10.67 0.21 -6.95
C VAL A 89 11.58 -0.07 -8.15
N LEU A 90 11.45 -1.24 -8.76
CA LEU A 90 12.20 -1.63 -9.96
C LEU A 90 11.86 -0.71 -11.14
N THR A 91 10.59 -0.35 -11.29
CA THR A 91 10.12 0.62 -12.31
C THR A 91 10.77 1.98 -12.10
N LEU A 92 10.81 2.48 -10.85
CA LEU A 92 11.47 3.75 -10.53
C LEU A 92 12.98 3.68 -10.82
N ARG A 93 13.62 2.57 -10.48
CA ARG A 93 15.05 2.34 -10.78
C ARG A 93 15.32 2.34 -12.28
N GLN A 94 14.45 1.75 -13.08
CA GLN A 94 14.57 1.75 -14.54
C GLN A 94 14.38 3.15 -15.14
N ARG A 95 13.42 3.93 -14.63
CA ARG A 95 13.22 5.34 -15.04
C ARG A 95 14.45 6.18 -14.74
N LEU A 96 14.99 6.08 -13.52
CA LEU A 96 16.21 6.78 -13.12
C LEU A 96 17.37 6.46 -14.09
N ALA A 97 17.57 5.17 -14.39
CA ALA A 97 18.60 4.74 -15.33
C ALA A 97 18.36 5.25 -16.76
N ALA A 98 17.10 5.40 -17.19
CA ALA A 98 16.76 5.94 -18.50
C ALA A 98 17.06 7.44 -18.61
N GLU A 99 16.73 8.22 -17.60
CA GLU A 99 17.02 9.67 -17.53
C GLU A 99 18.54 9.92 -17.53
N GLN A 100 19.30 9.11 -16.78
CA GLN A 100 20.77 9.18 -16.80
C GLN A 100 21.36 8.90 -18.18
N ARG A 101 20.80 7.93 -18.94
CA ARG A 101 21.24 7.64 -20.31
C ARG A 101 20.93 8.78 -21.29
N GLN A 102 19.92 9.60 -20.98
CA GLN A 102 19.59 10.80 -21.75
C GLN A 102 20.48 11.99 -21.39
N GLY A 103 21.46 11.80 -20.51
CA GLY A 103 22.43 12.82 -20.12
C GLY A 103 22.01 13.65 -18.91
N GLN A 104 20.89 13.33 -18.27
CA GLN A 104 20.48 14.02 -17.04
C GLN A 104 21.41 13.65 -15.89
N GLU A 105 21.80 14.65 -15.10
CA GLU A 105 22.53 14.41 -13.87
C GLU A 105 21.69 13.53 -12.93
N LYS A 106 22.35 12.55 -12.32
CA LYS A 106 21.72 11.52 -11.48
C LYS A 106 20.83 12.10 -10.37
N GLU A 107 21.27 13.16 -9.72
CA GLU A 107 20.52 13.77 -8.62
C GLU A 107 19.27 14.51 -9.12
N ASN A 108 19.36 15.19 -10.26
CA ASN A 108 18.21 15.83 -10.89
C ASN A 108 17.18 14.81 -11.36
N ALA A 109 17.63 13.71 -11.97
CA ALA A 109 16.80 12.56 -12.33
C ALA A 109 16.08 11.97 -11.11
N PHE A 110 16.78 11.83 -9.98
CA PHE A 110 16.12 11.37 -8.76
C PHE A 110 15.13 12.39 -8.20
N ASN A 111 15.42 13.69 -8.26
CA ASN A 111 14.50 14.73 -7.79
C ASN A 111 13.15 14.69 -8.51
N ASP A 112 13.15 14.43 -9.82
CA ASP A 112 11.92 14.25 -10.62
C ASP A 112 11.11 13.02 -10.15
N LEU A 113 11.80 11.94 -9.79
CA LEU A 113 11.20 10.69 -9.32
C LEU A 113 10.88 10.68 -7.81
N ARG A 114 11.33 11.69 -7.05
CA ARG A 114 11.23 11.71 -5.59
C ARG A 114 9.78 11.70 -5.11
N ALA A 115 8.88 12.36 -5.84
CA ALA A 115 7.45 12.34 -5.54
C ALA A 115 6.86 10.93 -5.68
N ASP A 116 7.20 10.23 -6.78
CA ASP A 116 6.76 8.85 -7.02
C ASP A 116 7.34 7.89 -5.97
N PHE A 117 8.60 8.08 -5.59
CA PHE A 117 9.20 7.29 -4.50
C PHE A 117 8.48 7.51 -3.16
N LYS A 118 8.14 8.77 -2.81
CA LYS A 118 7.36 9.07 -1.61
C LYS A 118 5.95 8.45 -1.65
N MET A 119 5.40 8.21 -2.83
CA MET A 119 4.11 7.53 -2.99
C MET A 119 4.11 6.09 -2.44
N LEU A 120 5.27 5.43 -2.33
CA LEU A 120 5.38 4.12 -1.70
C LEU A 120 4.85 4.12 -0.26
N LYS A 121 5.13 5.19 0.51
CA LYS A 121 4.56 5.36 1.85
C LYS A 121 3.03 5.42 1.80
N ALA A 122 2.45 6.20 0.89
CA ALA A 122 1.00 6.31 0.78
C ALA A 122 0.35 4.96 0.38
N LYS A 123 0.95 4.25 -0.58
CA LYS A 123 0.52 2.90 -0.98
C LYS A 123 0.60 1.91 0.20
N ALA A 124 1.68 1.96 0.97
CA ALA A 124 1.87 1.13 2.17
C ALA A 124 0.80 1.42 3.24
N VAL A 125 0.51 2.69 3.52
CA VAL A 125 -0.54 3.10 4.46
C VAL A 125 -1.91 2.60 4.01
N TYR A 126 -2.24 2.77 2.74
CA TYR A 126 -3.51 2.28 2.19
C TYR A 126 -3.62 0.74 2.30
N ALA A 127 -2.57 0.01 1.92
CA ALA A 127 -2.56 -1.44 2.01
C ALA A 127 -2.72 -1.94 3.45
N HIS A 128 -2.09 -1.27 4.42
CA HIS A 128 -2.24 -1.55 5.85
C HIS A 128 -3.67 -1.28 6.33
N GLY A 129 -4.24 -0.13 5.97
CA GLY A 129 -5.63 0.21 6.32
C GLY A 129 -6.66 -0.75 5.72
N ARG A 130 -6.36 -1.36 4.57
CA ARG A 130 -7.21 -2.38 3.95
C ARG A 130 -7.08 -3.74 4.61
N SER A 131 -5.88 -4.17 4.97
CA SER A 131 -5.63 -5.44 5.65
C SER A 131 -4.24 -5.49 6.28
N GLU A 132 -4.24 -5.52 7.62
CA GLU A 132 -3.03 -5.71 8.42
C GLU A 132 -2.37 -7.08 8.20
N LYS A 133 -3.15 -8.09 7.77
CA LYS A 133 -2.62 -9.41 7.43
C LYS A 133 -1.72 -9.35 6.21
N THR A 134 -2.14 -8.63 5.17
CA THR A 134 -1.34 -8.49 3.94
C THR A 134 -0.22 -7.48 4.10
N MET A 135 -0.44 -6.45 4.92
CA MET A 135 0.51 -5.37 5.12
C MET A 135 0.68 -5.18 6.63
N PRO A 136 1.49 -6.01 7.30
CA PRO A 136 1.69 -5.91 8.74
C PRO A 136 2.39 -4.62 9.10
N ARG A 137 2.22 -4.18 10.35
CA ARG A 137 2.83 -2.95 10.87
C ARG A 137 4.34 -2.89 10.66
N LEU A 138 5.03 -4.03 10.71
CA LEU A 138 6.46 -4.15 10.41
C LEU A 138 6.80 -3.73 8.98
N LEU A 139 6.06 -4.21 7.98
CA LEU A 139 6.28 -3.84 6.58
C LEU A 139 5.88 -2.38 6.32
N LEU A 140 4.84 -1.88 7.00
CA LEU A 140 4.48 -0.46 6.94
C LEU A 140 5.62 0.41 7.48
N GLN A 141 6.17 0.06 8.64
CA GLN A 141 7.30 0.77 9.26
C GLN A 141 8.50 0.80 8.31
N PHE A 142 8.84 -0.33 7.67
CA PHE A 142 9.90 -0.40 6.67
C PHE A 142 9.75 0.70 5.60
N PHE A 143 8.59 0.82 4.94
CA PHE A 143 8.41 1.86 3.93
C PHE A 143 8.44 3.27 4.50
N ILE A 144 7.92 3.49 5.72
CA ILE A 144 7.96 4.81 6.36
C ILE A 144 9.41 5.23 6.66
N ASP A 145 10.22 4.31 7.18
CA ASP A 145 11.61 4.54 7.56
C ASP A 145 12.48 4.82 6.35
N HIS A 146 12.37 3.99 5.31
CA HIS A 146 13.15 4.16 4.10
C HIS A 146 12.72 5.40 3.29
N VAL A 147 11.42 5.72 3.24
CA VAL A 147 10.96 6.95 2.58
C VAL A 147 11.44 8.21 3.31
N ALA A 148 11.60 8.16 4.63
CA ALA A 148 12.18 9.27 5.40
C ALA A 148 13.71 9.37 5.24
N ALA A 149 14.39 8.23 5.09
CA ALA A 149 15.84 8.14 4.97
C ALA A 149 16.37 8.58 3.60
N VAL A 150 15.68 8.20 2.52
CA VAL A 150 16.16 8.43 1.15
C VAL A 150 15.96 9.88 0.75
N ASN A 151 17.06 10.62 0.66
CA ASN A 151 17.06 12.03 0.30
C ASN A 151 17.91 12.35 -0.93
N SER A 152 18.71 11.38 -1.40
CA SER A 152 19.52 11.49 -2.60
C SER A 152 19.35 10.28 -3.53
N ALA A 153 19.81 10.41 -4.78
CA ALA A 153 19.85 9.29 -5.71
C ALA A 153 20.71 8.12 -5.20
N ARG A 154 21.74 8.45 -4.42
CA ARG A 154 22.64 7.48 -3.79
C ARG A 154 21.92 6.66 -2.72
N ASP A 155 21.13 7.31 -1.87
CA ASP A 155 20.32 6.61 -0.85
C ASP A 155 19.27 5.73 -1.50
N PHE A 156 18.67 6.18 -2.62
CA PHE A 156 17.68 5.42 -3.35
C PHE A 156 18.26 4.12 -3.92
N GLU A 157 19.48 4.15 -4.45
CA GLU A 157 20.17 2.94 -4.90
C GLU A 157 20.49 1.98 -3.74
N ALA A 158 20.91 2.51 -2.59
CA ALA A 158 21.13 1.72 -1.39
C ALA A 158 19.84 1.04 -0.93
N PHE A 159 18.73 1.79 -0.91
CA PHE A 159 17.40 1.24 -0.66
C PHE A 159 17.02 0.14 -1.65
N CYS A 160 17.23 0.35 -2.96
CA CYS A 160 16.93 -0.66 -3.98
C CYS A 160 17.68 -1.97 -3.72
N LYS A 161 18.97 -1.90 -3.36
CA LYS A 161 19.79 -3.06 -3.02
C LYS A 161 19.30 -3.75 -1.75
N HIS A 162 19.01 -2.99 -0.70
CA HIS A 162 18.47 -3.51 0.55
C HIS A 162 17.13 -4.23 0.32
N PHE A 163 16.19 -3.59 -0.39
CA PHE A 163 14.89 -4.19 -0.63
C PHE A 163 14.97 -5.42 -1.54
N GLN A 164 15.88 -5.43 -2.52
CA GLN A 164 16.18 -6.62 -3.31
C GLN A 164 16.65 -7.78 -2.44
N ALA A 165 17.55 -7.54 -1.48
CA ALA A 165 18.01 -8.57 -0.55
C ALA A 165 16.86 -9.10 0.31
N VAL A 166 16.02 -8.22 0.87
CA VAL A 166 14.84 -8.61 1.66
C VAL A 166 13.89 -9.49 0.84
N VAL A 167 13.61 -9.14 -0.41
CA VAL A 167 12.74 -9.93 -1.30
C VAL A 167 13.37 -11.29 -1.62
N ALA A 168 14.68 -11.35 -1.82
CA ALA A 168 15.40 -12.59 -2.10
C ALA A 168 15.36 -13.56 -0.90
N PHE A 169 15.70 -13.09 0.30
CA PHE A 169 15.58 -13.88 1.52
C PHE A 169 14.12 -14.26 1.81
N HIS A 170 13.19 -13.34 1.62
CA HIS A 170 11.77 -13.63 1.84
C HIS A 170 11.28 -14.74 0.93
N LYS A 171 11.72 -14.76 -0.34
CA LYS A 171 11.37 -15.84 -1.26
C LYS A 171 11.86 -17.20 -0.74
N PHE A 172 13.10 -17.25 -0.23
CA PHE A 172 13.66 -18.47 0.38
C PHE A 172 12.83 -18.97 1.57
N TYR A 173 12.37 -18.07 2.45
CA TYR A 173 11.58 -18.42 3.63
C TYR A 173 10.09 -18.60 3.37
N GLY A 174 9.54 -17.98 2.32
CA GLY A 174 8.11 -17.92 2.03
C GLY A 174 7.60 -19.02 1.08
N ASP A 175 8.47 -19.64 0.28
CA ASP A 175 8.09 -20.70 -0.67
C ASP A 175 7.86 -22.08 -0.01
N ASN A 176 8.11 -22.23 1.30
CA ASN A 176 7.90 -23.47 2.08
C ASN A 176 6.51 -23.60 2.74
N ARG A 177 5.43 -23.13 2.09
CA ARG A 177 4.05 -23.29 2.57
C ARG A 177 3.07 -23.72 1.50
#